data_AF-A0A7W0AQ17-F1
#
_entry.id   AF-A0A7W0AQ17-F1
#
_cell.length_a   1.000
_cell.length_b   1.000
_cell.length_c   1.000
_cell.angle_alpha   90.00
_cell.angle_beta   90.00
_cell.angle_gamma   90.00
#
_symmetry.space_group_name_H-M   'P 1'
#
loop_
_entity.id
_entity.type
_entity.pdbx_description
1 polymer ?
#
loop_
_entity_poly.entity_id
_entity_poly.type
_entity_poly.pdbx_seq_one_letter_code
_entity_poly.pdbx_strand_id
1 'polypeptide(L)'
;MANSGQRNGSVSRIDPETLKADKPIEVVGGQVLALTDGEGGVWVAGTGLGRGDRIEVLQLDPSSSAVEGALVRLDRSGLPVRLAAGGGSVWVAQGGMEPGTLVRLDPKERRRLGAPARLAGAPTGVAVGEGAVWVSSGGRGSLVRAELSR
;
A
#
# COMPACT_ATOMS: atom_id res chain seq x y z
N MET A 1 -11.18 11.55 -30.37
CA MET A 1 -11.13 10.70 -29.16
C MET A 1 -9.71 10.16 -29.05
N ALA A 2 -8.86 10.80 -28.25
CA ALA A 2 -7.44 10.43 -28.15
C ALA A 2 -7.25 9.50 -26.95
N ASN A 3 -6.76 8.29 -27.24
CA ASN A 3 -6.30 7.30 -26.28
C ASN A 3 -5.03 7.85 -25.59
N SER A 4 -5.18 8.50 -24.44
CA SER A 4 -4.03 8.95 -23.64
C SER A 4 -3.27 7.71 -23.18
N GLY A 5 -2.01 7.56 -23.60
CA GLY A 5 -1.14 6.40 -23.35
C GLY A 5 -0.85 6.12 -21.88
N GLN A 6 -1.86 5.66 -21.14
CA GLN A 6 -1.75 5.20 -19.77
C GLN A 6 -0.97 3.87 -19.82
N ARG A 7 0.31 3.92 -19.43
CA ARG A 7 1.07 2.69 -19.19
C ARG A 7 0.46 2.01 -17.96
N ASN A 8 0.06 0.75 -18.12
CA ASN A 8 -0.29 -0.07 -16.97
C ASN A 8 0.94 -0.17 -16.05
N GLY A 9 0.71 -0.10 -14.74
CA GLY A 9 1.70 -0.54 -13.78
C GLY A 9 1.82 -2.06 -13.83
N SER A 10 2.97 -2.57 -13.44
CA SER A 10 3.20 -4.01 -13.32
C SER A 10 3.96 -4.33 -12.05
N VAL A 11 3.84 -5.58 -11.60
CA VAL A 11 4.63 -6.14 -10.52
C VAL A 11 5.43 -7.30 -11.08
N SER A 12 6.73 -7.31 -10.81
CA SER A 12 7.63 -8.38 -11.24
C SER A 12 8.18 -9.12 -10.02
N ARG A 13 8.11 -10.44 -10.06
CA ARG A 13 8.85 -11.30 -9.14
C ARG A 13 10.30 -11.36 -9.61
N ILE A 14 11.24 -11.14 -8.70
CA ILE A 14 12.68 -11.19 -8.97
C ILE A 14 13.29 -12.31 -8.14
N ASP A 15 14.04 -13.19 -8.78
CA ASP A 15 14.88 -14.19 -8.12
C ASP A 15 16.07 -13.48 -7.44
N PRO A 16 16.25 -13.60 -6.11
CA PRO A 16 17.26 -12.83 -5.40
C PRO A 16 18.70 -13.33 -5.63
N GLU A 17 18.90 -14.57 -6.06
CA GLU A 17 20.23 -15.14 -6.30
C GLU A 17 20.75 -14.75 -7.69
N THR A 18 19.85 -14.72 -8.67
CA THR A 18 20.19 -14.52 -10.08
C THR A 18 19.82 -13.15 -10.62
N LEU A 19 19.02 -12.38 -9.86
CA LEU A 19 18.44 -11.07 -10.23
C LEU A 19 17.60 -11.09 -11.51
N LYS A 20 17.11 -12.27 -11.89
CA LYS A 20 16.22 -12.43 -13.05
C LYS A 20 14.78 -12.20 -12.64
N ALA A 21 14.05 -11.47 -13.47
CA ALA A 21 12.63 -11.24 -13.29
C ALA A 21 11.80 -12.27 -14.08
N ASP A 22 10.73 -12.76 -13.46
CA ASP A 22 9.68 -13.50 -14.16
C ASP A 22 8.90 -12.58 -15.11
N LYS A 23 8.03 -13.18 -15.92
CA LYS A 23 7.09 -12.39 -16.74
C LYS A 23 6.27 -11.45 -15.84
N PRO A 24 6.21 -10.14 -16.13
CA PRO A 24 5.49 -9.19 -15.28
C PRO A 24 4.00 -9.53 -15.15
N ILE A 25 3.49 -9.33 -13.93
CA ILE A 25 2.06 -9.35 -13.65
C ILE A 25 1.54 -7.95 -13.97
N GLU A 26 0.78 -7.83 -15.06
CA GLU A 26 0.20 -6.58 -15.49
C GLU A 26 -0.96 -6.17 -14.58
N VAL A 27 -0.89 -4.97 -14.02
CA VAL A 27 -1.98 -4.37 -13.25
C VAL A 27 -2.75 -3.43 -14.17
N VAL A 28 -3.73 -4.01 -14.87
CA VAL A 28 -4.47 -3.33 -15.94
C VAL A 28 -5.25 -2.13 -15.41
N GLY A 29 -5.11 -0.98 -16.08
CA GLY A 29 -5.94 0.19 -15.84
C GLY A 29 -5.43 1.15 -14.76
N GLY A 30 -4.28 0.86 -14.13
CA GLY A 30 -3.79 1.65 -13.01
C GLY A 30 -2.28 1.75 -12.86
N GLN A 31 -1.83 2.69 -12.03
CA GLN A 31 -0.42 2.83 -11.65
C GLN A 31 -0.15 2.10 -10.34
N VAL A 32 0.92 1.32 -10.29
CA VAL A 32 1.45 0.76 -9.05
C VAL A 32 2.33 1.81 -8.37
N LEU A 33 2.03 2.13 -7.12
CA LEU A 33 2.70 3.19 -6.36
C LEU A 33 3.55 2.65 -5.19
N ALA A 34 3.10 1.57 -4.57
CA ALA A 34 3.80 0.91 -3.47
C ALA A 34 3.40 -0.56 -3.40
N LEU A 35 4.29 -1.39 -2.84
CA LEU A 35 3.99 -2.78 -2.51
C LEU A 35 4.66 -3.19 -1.19
N THR A 36 4.11 -4.20 -0.52
CA THR A 36 4.70 -4.89 0.65
C THR A 36 4.34 -6.37 0.59
N ASP A 37 5.20 -7.25 1.09
CA ASP A 37 4.82 -8.63 1.38
C ASP A 37 4.34 -8.78 2.83
N GLY A 38 3.65 -9.90 3.12
CA GLY A 38 3.22 -10.29 4.46
C GLY A 38 1.72 -10.49 4.59
N GLU A 39 1.29 -10.99 5.76
CA GLU A 39 -0.12 -11.29 6.06
C GLU A 39 -0.81 -12.18 5.00
N GLY A 40 -0.05 -13.13 4.44
CA GLY A 40 -0.55 -14.11 3.47
C GLY A 40 -0.58 -13.65 2.01
N GLY A 41 0.06 -12.54 1.64
CA GLY A 41 0.19 -12.18 0.22
C GLY A 41 1.14 -11.01 -0.06
N VAL A 42 1.12 -10.54 -1.30
CA VAL A 42 1.76 -9.28 -1.70
C VAL A 42 0.67 -8.22 -1.84
N TRP A 43 0.79 -7.12 -1.11
CA TRP A 43 -0.18 -6.03 -1.14
C TRP A 43 0.34 -4.91 -2.01
N VAL A 44 -0.51 -4.38 -2.88
CA VAL A 44 -0.17 -3.35 -3.87
C VAL A 44 -1.11 -2.18 -3.71
N ALA A 45 -0.57 -0.98 -3.55
CA ALA A 45 -1.33 0.26 -3.60
C ALA A 45 -1.14 0.94 -4.95
N GLY A 46 -2.22 1.45 -5.51
CA GLY A 46 -2.20 2.12 -6.80
C GLY A 46 -3.45 2.93 -7.07
N THR A 47 -3.47 3.61 -8.21
CA THR A 47 -4.65 4.35 -8.69
C THR A 47 -5.23 3.63 -9.89
N GLY A 48 -6.56 3.55 -10.01
CA GLY A 48 -7.21 2.96 -11.18
C GLY A 48 -7.20 1.42 -11.27
N LEU A 49 -6.81 0.73 -10.20
CA LEU A 49 -6.70 -0.74 -10.17
C LEU A 49 -8.07 -1.47 -10.21
N GLY A 50 -9.18 -0.76 -10.02
CA GLY A 50 -10.54 -1.30 -10.02
C GLY A 50 -11.58 -0.47 -10.79
N ARG A 51 -11.14 0.44 -11.67
CA ARG A 51 -11.91 1.56 -12.27
C ARG A 51 -12.33 2.59 -11.23
N GLY A 52 -11.57 3.66 -11.16
CA GLY A 52 -11.87 4.78 -10.29
C GLY A 52 -10.70 5.73 -10.21
N ASP A 53 -10.95 6.89 -9.64
CA ASP A 53 -9.94 7.92 -9.48
C ASP A 53 -9.21 7.79 -8.12
N ARG A 54 -9.69 6.91 -7.23
CA ARG A 54 -9.18 6.72 -5.86
C ARG A 54 -7.92 5.88 -5.77
N ILE A 55 -7.26 5.98 -4.61
CA ILE A 55 -6.21 5.05 -4.21
C ILE A 55 -6.87 3.75 -3.77
N GLU A 56 -6.33 2.65 -4.26
CA GLU A 56 -6.84 1.31 -4.07
C GLU A 56 -5.69 0.43 -3.62
N VAL A 57 -5.94 -0.37 -2.58
CA VAL A 57 -5.02 -1.42 -2.15
C VAL A 57 -5.61 -2.76 -2.55
N LEU A 58 -4.82 -3.59 -3.23
CA LEU A 58 -5.14 -4.93 -3.70
C LEU A 58 -4.19 -5.96 -3.10
N GLN A 59 -4.67 -7.18 -2.88
CA GLN A 59 -3.83 -8.33 -2.61
C GLN A 59 -3.52 -9.04 -3.94
N LEU A 60 -2.27 -9.41 -4.14
CA LEU A 60 -1.82 -10.31 -5.18
C LEU A 60 -1.46 -11.64 -4.53
N ASP A 61 -1.96 -12.72 -5.14
CA ASP A 61 -1.41 -14.04 -4.86
C ASP A 61 -0.05 -14.14 -5.57
N PRO A 62 1.06 -14.38 -4.85
CA PRO A 62 2.37 -14.49 -5.48
C PRO A 62 2.56 -15.80 -6.25
N SER A 63 1.69 -16.80 -6.06
CA SER A 63 1.75 -18.11 -6.72
C SER A 63 0.96 -18.16 -8.02
N SER A 64 -0.03 -17.28 -8.20
CA SER A 64 -0.81 -17.15 -9.42
C SER A 64 -0.67 -15.74 -9.98
N SER A 65 -0.59 -15.57 -11.31
CA SER A 65 -0.62 -14.22 -11.91
C SER A 65 -1.99 -13.54 -11.77
N ALA A 66 -2.87 -14.04 -10.91
CA ALA A 66 -4.21 -13.55 -10.70
C ALA A 66 -4.21 -12.47 -9.60
N VAL A 67 -4.79 -11.33 -9.92
CA VAL A 67 -5.17 -10.33 -8.94
C VAL A 67 -6.37 -10.88 -8.17
N GLU A 68 -6.12 -11.53 -7.03
CA GLU A 68 -7.19 -12.01 -6.14
C GLU A 68 -7.71 -10.84 -5.31
N GLY A 69 -8.83 -10.27 -5.73
CA GLY A 69 -9.35 -9.02 -5.18
C GLY A 69 -9.39 -8.93 -3.65
N ALA A 70 -9.06 -7.75 -3.14
CA ALA A 70 -10.09 -6.80 -2.75
C ALA A 70 -9.53 -5.39 -2.75
N LEU A 71 -10.44 -4.46 -2.97
CA LEU A 71 -10.20 -3.07 -3.23
C LEU A 71 -10.53 -2.27 -1.98
N VAL A 72 -9.56 -2.03 -1.11
CA VAL A 72 -9.77 -1.01 -0.09
C VAL A 72 -9.59 0.35 -0.74
N ARG A 73 -10.69 1.07 -0.92
CA ARG A 73 -10.70 2.44 -1.42
C ARG A 73 -10.32 3.41 -0.32
N LEU A 74 -9.27 4.18 -0.57
CA LEU A 74 -8.77 5.25 0.28
C LEU A 74 -9.05 6.61 -0.38
N ASP A 75 -8.83 7.68 0.38
CA ASP A 75 -8.99 9.04 -0.14
C ASP A 75 -7.78 9.43 -1.01
N ARG A 76 -8.02 10.13 -2.12
CA ARG A 76 -6.96 10.60 -3.05
C ARG A 76 -6.07 11.67 -2.44
N SER A 77 -6.59 12.43 -1.48
CA SER A 77 -5.87 13.53 -0.84
C SER A 77 -4.56 13.08 -0.17
N GLY A 78 -4.38 11.78 0.06
CA GLY A 78 -3.25 11.19 0.75
C GLY A 78 -2.08 10.71 -0.12
N LEU A 79 -1.89 11.17 -1.35
CA LEU A 79 -0.67 10.81 -2.11
C LEU A 79 0.55 11.60 -1.62
N PRO A 80 1.73 10.96 -1.48
CA PRO A 80 2.04 9.57 -1.81
C PRO A 80 1.65 8.55 -0.72
N VAL A 81 1.59 7.27 -1.10
CA VAL A 81 1.29 6.15 -0.20
C VAL A 81 2.51 5.32 0.18
N ARG A 82 2.45 4.70 1.36
CA ARG A 82 3.41 3.70 1.86
C ARG A 82 2.65 2.54 2.49
N LEU A 83 3.19 1.33 2.35
CA LEU A 83 2.63 0.11 2.89
C LEU A 83 3.62 -0.61 3.81
N ALA A 84 3.11 -1.25 4.85
CA ALA A 84 3.82 -2.29 5.58
C ALA A 84 2.82 -3.33 6.09
N ALA A 85 3.21 -4.60 6.12
CA ALA A 85 2.41 -5.68 6.68
C ALA A 85 3.02 -6.17 8.00
N GLY A 86 2.18 -6.56 8.96
CA GLY A 86 2.60 -7.14 10.23
C GLY A 86 1.59 -6.90 11.36
N GLY A 87 1.69 -7.73 12.40
CA GLY A 87 0.78 -7.66 13.55
C GLY A 87 -0.65 -8.06 13.21
N GLY A 88 -0.86 -8.91 12.20
CA GLY A 88 -2.18 -9.35 11.74
C GLY A 88 -2.87 -8.34 10.84
N SER A 89 -2.14 -7.38 10.26
CA SER A 89 -2.73 -6.25 9.55
C SER A 89 -1.83 -5.68 8.46
N VAL A 90 -2.44 -4.99 7.50
CA VAL A 90 -1.72 -4.16 6.53
C VAL A 90 -1.95 -2.70 6.88
N TRP A 91 -0.87 -1.93 6.89
CA TRP A 91 -0.85 -0.54 7.31
C TRP A 91 -0.57 0.36 6.12
N VAL A 92 -1.44 1.35 5.91
CA VAL A 92 -1.31 2.32 4.83
C VAL A 92 -1.06 3.70 5.42
N ALA A 93 0.14 4.21 5.22
CA ALA A 93 0.43 5.62 5.50
C ALA A 93 0.22 6.42 4.21
N GLN A 94 -0.65 7.42 4.28
CA GLN A 94 -1.00 8.26 3.13
C GLN A 94 -0.94 9.73 3.56
N GLY A 95 -0.28 10.57 2.77
CA GLY A 95 -0.23 12.01 2.99
C GLY A 95 0.79 12.68 2.07
N GLY A 96 0.44 13.86 1.58
CA GLY A 96 1.25 14.67 0.67
C GLY A 96 2.10 15.69 1.40
N MET A 97 1.85 16.96 1.12
CA MET A 97 2.54 18.09 1.79
C MET A 97 1.98 18.38 3.19
N GLU A 98 0.81 17.85 3.52
CA GLU A 98 0.09 18.05 4.78
C GLU A 98 0.21 16.81 5.69
N PRO A 99 -0.11 16.94 7.00
CA PRO A 99 -0.19 15.81 7.91
C PRO A 99 -1.06 14.68 7.35
N GLY A 100 -0.48 13.48 7.30
CA GLY A 100 -1.13 12.32 6.70
C GLY A 100 -2.05 11.56 7.65
N THR A 101 -2.47 10.39 7.19
CA THR A 101 -3.19 9.41 8.01
C THR A 101 -2.54 8.04 7.92
N LEU A 102 -2.69 7.25 8.98
CA LEU A 102 -2.40 5.83 9.02
C LEU A 102 -3.71 5.06 9.06
N VAL A 103 -3.90 4.18 8.08
CA VAL A 103 -5.08 3.33 7.95
C VAL A 103 -4.68 1.89 8.20
N ARG A 104 -5.40 1.20 9.09
CA ARG A 104 -5.23 -0.23 9.35
C ARG A 104 -6.23 -1.03 8.51
N LEU A 105 -5.75 -2.07 7.84
CA LEU A 105 -6.55 -2.97 7.02
C LEU A 105 -6.53 -4.38 7.60
N ASP A 106 -7.68 -5.04 7.54
CA ASP A 106 -7.84 -6.47 7.80
C ASP A 106 -7.46 -7.24 6.52
N PRO A 107 -6.41 -8.08 6.56
CA PRO A 107 -5.97 -8.83 5.39
C PRO A 107 -6.91 -10.00 5.05
N LYS A 108 -7.67 -10.52 6.02
CA LYS A 108 -8.60 -11.64 5.84
C LYS A 108 -9.94 -11.16 5.31
N GLU A 109 -10.52 -10.17 5.98
CA GLU A 109 -11.83 -9.61 5.62
C GLU A 109 -11.74 -8.50 4.57
N ARG A 110 -10.52 -8.08 4.25
CA ARG A 110 -10.21 -7.14 3.17
C ARG A 110 -10.95 -5.81 3.27
N ARG A 111 -10.94 -5.25 4.48
CA ARG A 111 -11.61 -3.99 4.83
C ARG A 111 -10.78 -3.15 5.78
N ARG A 112 -11.18 -1.90 5.96
CA ARG A 112 -10.59 -1.02 6.97
C ARG A 112 -10.98 -1.46 8.38
N LEU A 113 -10.02 -1.38 9.29
CA LEU A 113 -10.20 -1.56 10.72
C LEU A 113 -10.18 -0.18 11.39
N GLY A 114 -11.35 0.24 11.90
CA GLY A 114 -11.51 1.49 12.64
C GLY A 114 -11.32 2.77 11.82
N ALA A 115 -11.20 3.89 12.54
CA ALA A 115 -10.95 5.19 11.96
C ALA A 115 -9.44 5.38 11.67
N PRO A 116 -9.07 6.17 10.64
CA PRO A 116 -7.67 6.49 10.38
C PRO A 116 -7.07 7.27 11.54
N ALA A 117 -5.84 6.94 11.92
CA ALA A 117 -5.07 7.76 12.86
C ALA A 117 -4.48 8.95 12.12
N ARG A 118 -4.63 10.17 12.66
CA ARG A 118 -3.95 11.36 12.11
C ARG A 118 -2.48 11.34 12.50
N LEU A 119 -1.62 11.59 11.53
CA LEU A 119 -0.19 11.72 11.74
C LEU A 119 0.15 13.18 12.07
N ALA A 120 1.30 13.39 12.70
CA ALA A 120 1.80 14.72 13.02
C ALA A 120 2.40 15.45 11.80
N GLY A 121 2.71 14.72 10.73
CA GLY A 121 3.32 15.27 9.52
C GLY A 121 3.13 14.39 8.29
N ALA A 122 3.74 14.80 7.19
CA ALA A 122 3.69 14.11 5.91
C ALA A 122 4.46 12.77 5.97
N PRO A 123 3.82 11.60 5.81
CA PRO A 123 4.51 10.32 5.93
C PRO A 123 5.52 10.11 4.81
N THR A 124 6.74 9.69 5.17
CA THR A 124 7.80 9.33 4.22
C THR A 124 8.09 7.84 4.18
N GLY A 125 7.71 7.09 5.23
CA GLY A 125 7.91 5.66 5.36
C GLY A 125 7.03 5.07 6.48
N VAL A 126 6.81 3.77 6.44
CA VAL A 126 6.09 3.00 7.45
C VAL A 126 6.78 1.65 7.65
N ALA A 127 6.88 1.19 8.89
CA ALA A 127 7.42 -0.12 9.24
C ALA A 127 6.64 -0.72 10.41
N VAL A 128 6.57 -2.05 10.46
CA VAL A 128 5.97 -2.81 11.57
C VAL A 128 7.08 -3.62 12.25
N GLY A 129 7.15 -3.54 13.57
CA GLY A 129 8.17 -4.24 14.35
C GLY A 129 8.12 -3.83 15.82
N GLU A 130 8.72 -4.62 16.71
CA GLU A 130 8.78 -4.32 18.15
C GLU A 130 7.38 -4.09 18.78
N GLY A 131 6.37 -4.81 18.30
CA GLY A 131 4.98 -4.68 18.78
C GLY A 131 4.30 -3.34 18.44
N ALA A 132 4.85 -2.58 17.49
CA ALA A 132 4.34 -1.27 17.11
C ALA A 132 4.39 -1.03 15.60
N VAL A 133 3.69 0.03 15.19
CA VAL A 133 3.79 0.60 13.84
C VAL A 133 4.53 1.93 13.95
N TRP A 134 5.57 2.07 13.15
CA TRP A 134 6.45 3.22 13.11
C TRP A 134 6.25 3.98 11.82
N VAL A 135 5.98 5.29 11.92
CA VAL A 135 5.81 6.16 10.75
C VAL A 135 6.82 7.30 10.82
N SER A 136 7.63 7.44 9.77
CA SER A 136 8.53 8.59 9.61
C SER A 136 7.80 9.73 8.90
N SER A 137 8.03 10.98 9.31
CA SER A 137 7.45 12.14 8.65
C SER A 137 8.48 13.16 8.16
N GLY A 138 8.22 13.74 6.98
CA GLY A 138 9.00 14.81 6.38
C GLY A 138 8.54 16.18 6.88
N GLY A 139 9.47 16.94 7.46
CA GLY A 139 9.23 18.24 8.10
C GLY A 139 9.57 18.18 9.59
N ARG A 140 10.59 18.96 10.03
CA ARG A 140 11.21 18.92 11.39
C ARG A 140 11.15 17.51 12.01
N GLY A 141 12.02 16.61 11.53
CA GLY A 141 12.03 15.16 11.79
C GLY A 141 11.30 14.71 13.07
N SER A 142 10.14 14.11 12.89
CA SER A 142 9.35 13.51 13.96
C SER A 142 9.07 12.03 13.62
N LEU A 143 9.19 11.18 14.64
CA LEU A 143 8.86 9.75 14.60
C LEU A 143 7.57 9.55 15.41
N VAL A 144 6.54 8.99 14.77
CA VAL A 144 5.29 8.65 15.47
C VAL A 144 5.25 7.15 15.69
N ARG A 145 5.05 6.74 16.95
CA ARG A 145 4.79 5.35 17.35
C ARG A 145 3.29 5.17 17.60
N ALA A 146 2.69 4.17 16.98
CA ALA A 146 1.35 3.70 17.31
C ALA A 146 1.43 2.28 17.91
N GLU A 147 0.74 2.06 19.04
CA GLU A 147 0.75 0.76 19.72
C GLU A 147 -0.28 -0.20 19.11
N LEU A 148 0.12 -1.47 18.97
CA LEU A 148 -0.78 -2.55 18.56
C LEU A 148 -1.56 -3.03 19.79
N SER A 149 -2.84 -2.66 19.90
CA SER A 149 -3.72 -3.29 20.89
C SER A 149 -3.98 -4.75 20.49
N ARG A 150 -3.90 -5.67 21.47
CA ARG A 150 -4.24 -7.10 21.32
C ARG A 150 -5.69 -7.31 20.93
#